data_AF-A0A838CI33-F1
#
_entry.id   AF-A0A838CI33-F1
#
_cell.length_a   1.000
_cell.length_b   1.000
_cell.length_c   1.000
_cell.angle_alpha   90.00
_cell.angle_beta   90.00
_cell.angle_gamma   90.00
#
_symmetry.space_group_name_H-M   'P 1'
#
loop_
_entity.id
_entity.type
_entity.pdbx_description
1 polymer ?
#
loop_
_entity_poly.entity_id
_entity_poly.type
_entity_poly.pdbx_seq_one_letter_code
_entity_poly.pdbx_strand_id
1 'polypeptide(L)'
;MATYEVPSGPRRLPVERLLADVHSVTLTPALDVLVDGEVVGSVDDAELGQLASAGVTPVVAAERGAVLLPPAGQVLPVNTPPRAPWALLPDGERYAVDLRGELPVEPPAQVLATLEFDDAGEITLAVDGSVVGELDAAAGEALTPTLRRLEERGLVAVARGYATSVEGGVALAVSAGPIPADEVPAISPLPPIVREVEIQPATTSFFATVDAEAAALAADTEERPDEETRAPGRGRGALIAGAAAVAALVLAGVGTAVMSSPSGIERDSTSAYQQTTEISQPQTQPSSATESAASTTETSPEPSPAEPEFSTELPAQAPVPPAPVQAPAQPAQQAPAPAPVQRAPAQRAPAQAPAPARPAPAPAPAPAPAPAPAPAPEEQAYEYSIGGFKVRSNTRLDQPLYEVAEP
;
A
#
# COMPACT_ATOMS: atom_id res chain seq x y z
N MET A 1 1.73 -16.29 15.54
CA MET A 1 2.89 -15.72 14.81
C MET A 1 2.41 -15.31 13.44
N ALA A 2 2.93 -14.21 12.89
CA ALA A 2 2.58 -13.82 11.52
C ALA A 2 3.24 -14.79 10.54
N THR A 3 2.49 -15.26 9.55
CA THR A 3 2.98 -16.11 8.47
C THR A 3 3.10 -15.29 7.19
N TYR A 4 4.07 -15.63 6.34
CA TYR A 4 4.21 -15.04 5.02
C TYR A 4 4.36 -16.13 3.97
N GLU A 5 3.40 -16.19 3.06
CA GLU A 5 3.45 -17.08 1.91
C GLU A 5 4.41 -16.50 0.86
N VAL A 6 5.54 -17.18 0.71
CA VAL A 6 6.58 -16.85 -0.24
C VAL A 6 6.14 -17.32 -1.62
N PRO A 7 6.18 -16.46 -2.66
CA PRO A 7 5.85 -16.86 -4.02
C PRO A 7 6.72 -18.02 -4.49
N SER A 8 6.14 -19.00 -5.17
CA SER A 8 6.91 -20.07 -5.81
C SER A 8 7.64 -19.58 -7.05
N GLY A 9 8.78 -20.18 -7.37
CA GLY A 9 9.54 -19.85 -8.57
C GLY A 9 10.62 -20.87 -8.96
N PRO A 10 11.51 -20.50 -9.88
CA PRO A 10 12.47 -21.41 -10.49
C PRO A 10 13.67 -21.75 -9.60
N ARG A 11 13.95 -20.97 -8.55
CA ARG A 11 15.09 -21.21 -7.66
C ARG A 11 14.78 -22.39 -6.76
N ARG A 12 15.59 -23.45 -6.87
CA ARG A 12 15.44 -24.67 -6.06
C ARG A 12 16.51 -24.71 -4.99
N LEU A 13 16.13 -24.72 -3.71
CA LEU A 13 17.07 -24.97 -2.63
C LEU A 13 16.89 -26.41 -2.13
N PRO A 14 17.91 -27.27 -2.24
CA PRO A 14 17.79 -28.68 -1.87
C PRO A 14 17.60 -28.85 -0.35
N VAL A 15 16.79 -29.83 0.03
CA VAL A 15 16.51 -30.19 1.42
C VAL A 15 16.81 -31.66 1.62
N GLU A 16 17.75 -31.98 2.51
CA GLU A 16 18.37 -33.31 2.61
C GLU A 16 17.38 -34.48 2.79
N ARG A 17 16.33 -34.31 3.62
CA ARG A 17 15.39 -35.39 3.98
C ARG A 17 13.97 -35.11 3.54
N LEU A 18 13.76 -34.19 2.61
CA LEU A 18 12.44 -33.93 2.05
C LEU A 18 12.12 -35.03 1.01
N LEU A 19 11.63 -36.17 1.50
CA LEU A 19 11.41 -37.40 0.72
C LEU A 19 10.01 -37.49 0.10
N ALA A 20 9.07 -36.65 0.53
CA ALA A 20 7.68 -36.67 0.10
C ALA A 20 7.37 -35.55 -0.89
N ASP A 21 6.39 -35.81 -1.77
CA ASP A 21 5.72 -34.78 -2.58
C ASP A 21 4.85 -33.91 -1.66
N VAL A 22 5.49 -33.02 -0.92
CA VAL A 22 4.82 -31.99 -0.12
C VAL A 22 4.73 -30.73 -0.96
N HIS A 23 3.54 -30.14 -1.07
CA HIS A 23 3.34 -28.94 -1.90
C HIS A 23 3.77 -27.64 -1.21
N SER A 24 3.73 -27.60 0.13
CA SER A 24 4.13 -26.44 0.93
C SER A 24 4.73 -26.87 2.26
N VAL A 25 5.73 -26.13 2.73
CA VAL A 25 6.42 -26.38 3.99
C VAL A 25 6.58 -25.09 4.78
N THR A 26 6.57 -25.21 6.11
CA THR A 26 6.78 -24.07 7.01
C THR A 26 8.23 -24.03 7.43
N LEU A 27 8.84 -22.85 7.46
CA LEU A 27 10.22 -22.67 7.92
C LEU A 27 10.25 -22.14 9.36
N THR A 28 11.15 -22.68 10.18
CA THR A 28 11.42 -22.14 11.53
C THR A 28 12.14 -20.79 11.45
N PRO A 29 12.27 -20.05 12.56
CA PRO A 29 13.13 -18.86 12.61
C PRO A 29 14.60 -19.13 12.28
N ALA A 30 15.06 -20.38 12.41
CA ALA A 30 16.40 -20.81 12.02
C ALA A 30 16.45 -21.34 10.57
N LEU A 31 15.35 -21.19 9.81
CA LEU A 31 15.17 -21.71 8.45
C LEU A 31 15.24 -23.23 8.34
N ASP A 32 14.88 -23.94 9.41
CA ASP A 32 14.65 -25.37 9.36
C ASP A 32 13.30 -25.64 8.66
N VAL A 33 13.30 -26.61 7.76
CA VAL A 33 12.12 -27.04 7.01
C VAL A 33 11.30 -28.00 7.88
N LEU A 34 10.08 -27.60 8.23
CA LEU A 34 9.13 -28.41 8.99
C LEU A 34 8.11 -29.06 8.05
N VAL A 35 7.97 -30.38 8.19
CA VAL A 35 6.92 -31.20 7.58
C VAL A 35 6.24 -31.98 8.71
N ASP A 36 4.93 -31.82 8.86
CA ASP A 36 4.14 -32.49 9.93
C ASP A 36 4.73 -32.29 11.35
N GLY A 37 5.41 -31.16 11.59
CA GLY A 37 6.06 -30.82 12.86
C GLY A 37 7.45 -31.42 13.06
N GLU A 38 7.98 -32.18 12.10
CA GLU A 38 9.34 -32.73 12.13
C GLU A 38 10.29 -31.89 11.25
N VAL A 39 11.53 -31.70 11.72
CA VAL A 39 12.58 -31.03 10.94
C VAL A 39 13.18 -32.01 9.93
N VAL A 40 12.97 -31.73 8.65
CA VAL A 40 13.46 -32.58 7.53
C VAL A 40 14.73 -32.03 6.87
N GLY A 41 15.18 -30.84 7.26
CA GLY A 41 16.42 -30.22 6.78
C GLY A 41 16.42 -28.73 7.06
N SER A 42 17.37 -28.01 6.48
CA SER A 42 17.48 -26.55 6.60
C SER A 42 17.79 -25.94 5.25
N VAL A 43 17.42 -24.68 5.07
CA VAL A 43 17.75 -23.89 3.87
C VAL A 43 18.51 -22.64 4.26
N ASP A 44 19.45 -22.22 3.43
CA ASP A 44 20.19 -20.97 3.61
C ASP A 44 19.79 -19.99 2.50
N ASP A 45 19.14 -18.90 2.89
CA ASP A 45 18.70 -17.85 2.00
C ASP A 45 18.59 -16.53 2.77
N ALA A 46 19.22 -15.48 2.24
CA ALA A 46 19.29 -14.19 2.91
C ALA A 46 17.92 -13.50 3.05
N GLU A 47 17.04 -13.63 2.05
CA GLU A 47 15.71 -12.99 2.08
C GLU A 47 14.77 -13.72 3.04
N LEU A 48 14.83 -15.06 3.07
CA LEU A 48 14.11 -15.85 4.07
C LEU A 48 14.64 -15.56 5.49
N GLY A 49 15.95 -15.41 5.65
CA GLY A 49 16.56 -15.03 6.92
C GLY A 49 16.09 -13.66 7.42
N GLN A 50 15.89 -12.70 6.52
CA GLN A 50 15.30 -11.39 6.86
C GLN A 50 13.84 -11.52 7.33
N LEU A 51 13.01 -12.32 6.65
CA LEU A 51 11.64 -12.61 7.08
C LEU A 51 11.60 -13.22 8.48
N ALA A 52 12.41 -14.26 8.69
CA ALA A 52 12.52 -14.95 9.98
C ALA A 52 12.98 -14.00 11.10
N SER A 53 13.96 -13.14 10.82
CA SER A 53 14.45 -12.12 11.76
C SER A 53 13.41 -11.05 12.11
N ALA A 54 12.47 -10.78 11.19
CA ALA A 54 11.33 -9.90 11.44
C ALA A 54 10.20 -10.59 12.27
N GLY A 55 10.40 -11.84 12.71
CA GLY A 55 9.40 -12.60 13.46
C GLY A 55 8.28 -13.15 12.59
N VAL A 56 8.49 -13.19 11.27
CA VAL A 56 7.53 -13.69 10.28
C VAL A 56 7.94 -15.10 9.88
N THR A 57 7.00 -16.04 9.98
CA THR A 57 7.22 -17.45 9.63
C THR A 57 7.03 -17.63 8.11
N PRO A 58 8.08 -17.97 7.35
CA PRO A 58 7.95 -18.20 5.91
C PRO A 58 7.21 -19.52 5.65
N VAL A 59 6.26 -19.48 4.72
CA VAL A 59 5.64 -20.67 4.13
C VAL A 59 6.06 -20.70 2.68
N VAL A 60 6.77 -21.75 2.28
CA VAL A 60 7.37 -21.87 0.94
C VAL A 60 6.80 -23.09 0.21
N ALA A 61 6.67 -22.99 -1.11
CA ALA A 61 6.34 -24.14 -1.93
C ALA A 61 7.49 -25.16 -1.90
N ALA A 62 7.17 -26.44 -2.04
CA ALA A 62 8.15 -27.51 -2.09
C ALA A 62 7.83 -28.50 -3.21
N GLU A 63 8.87 -29.09 -3.79
CA GLU A 63 8.74 -30.09 -4.85
C GLU A 63 10.03 -30.92 -4.96
N ARG A 64 9.91 -32.25 -5.04
CA ARG A 64 11.01 -33.19 -5.32
C ARG A 64 12.28 -32.92 -4.50
N GLY A 65 12.15 -32.83 -3.18
CA GLY A 65 13.30 -32.66 -2.28
C GLY A 65 13.93 -31.26 -2.29
N ALA A 66 13.22 -30.25 -2.80
CA ALA A 66 13.67 -28.86 -2.73
C ALA A 66 12.52 -27.92 -2.35
N VAL A 67 12.86 -26.81 -1.70
CA VAL A 67 11.95 -25.66 -1.62
C VAL A 67 12.08 -24.82 -2.89
N LEU A 68 10.95 -24.28 -3.34
CA LEU A 68 10.85 -23.47 -4.54
C LEU A 68 10.69 -22.01 -4.16
N LEU A 69 11.62 -21.20 -4.65
CA LEU A 69 11.70 -19.77 -4.39
C LEU A 69 11.72 -19.00 -5.71
N PRO A 70 11.30 -17.73 -5.71
CA PRO A 70 11.47 -16.88 -6.86
C PRO A 70 12.96 -16.56 -7.06
N PRO A 71 13.34 -15.92 -8.19
CA PRO A 71 14.68 -15.37 -8.34
C PRO A 71 15.11 -14.54 -7.12
N ALA A 72 16.41 -14.48 -6.85
CA ALA A 72 16.93 -13.65 -5.76
C ALA A 72 16.47 -12.19 -5.94
N GLY A 73 16.07 -11.54 -4.85
CA GLY A 73 15.50 -10.19 -4.86
C GLY A 73 13.98 -10.15 -5.10
N GLN A 74 13.32 -11.29 -5.29
CA GLN A 74 11.88 -11.38 -5.52
C GLN A 74 11.09 -12.06 -4.39
N VAL A 75 11.72 -12.36 -3.25
CA VAL A 75 11.01 -12.91 -2.08
C VAL A 75 10.30 -11.81 -1.31
N LEU A 76 10.98 -10.66 -1.15
CA LEU A 76 10.50 -9.48 -0.44
C LEU A 76 10.35 -8.29 -1.41
N PRO A 77 9.31 -7.46 -1.23
CA PRO A 77 9.21 -6.22 -2.00
C PRO A 77 10.34 -5.26 -1.63
N VAL A 78 10.96 -4.64 -2.63
CA VAL A 78 12.07 -3.69 -2.44
C VAL A 78 11.59 -2.27 -2.13
N ASN A 79 10.31 -1.98 -2.33
CA ASN A 79 9.73 -0.66 -2.16
C ASN A 79 8.76 -0.59 -0.95
N THR A 80 8.30 0.63 -0.63
CA THR A 80 7.47 0.86 0.55
C THR A 80 6.00 0.69 0.19
N PRO A 81 5.19 0.00 1.02
CA PRO A 81 3.75 -0.07 0.81
C PRO A 81 3.09 1.32 0.84
N PRO A 82 1.92 1.50 0.20
CA PRO A 82 1.18 2.76 0.27
C PRO A 82 0.88 3.17 1.72
N ARG A 83 0.89 4.48 1.97
CA ARG A 83 0.50 5.04 3.27
C ARG A 83 -1.02 5.09 3.47
N ALA A 84 -1.76 5.21 2.38
CA ALA A 84 -3.22 5.13 2.39
C ALA A 84 -3.67 3.71 2.73
N PRO A 85 -4.85 3.50 3.35
CA PRO A 85 -5.41 2.16 3.53
C PRO A 85 -5.47 1.41 2.21
N TRP A 86 -4.89 0.21 2.19
CA TRP A 86 -4.76 -0.62 1.01
C TRP A 86 -5.08 -2.08 1.30
N ALA A 87 -5.41 -2.82 0.24
CA ALA A 87 -5.66 -4.25 0.25
C ALA A 87 -4.74 -4.95 -0.74
N LEU A 88 -4.04 -5.99 -0.28
CA LEU A 88 -3.25 -6.85 -1.17
C LEU A 88 -4.21 -7.73 -1.98
N LEU A 89 -4.09 -7.70 -3.31
CA LEU A 89 -4.79 -8.64 -4.17
C LEU A 89 -4.17 -10.04 -3.97
N PRO A 90 -5.00 -11.10 -3.92
CA PRO A 90 -4.51 -12.47 -3.80
C PRO A 90 -3.64 -12.84 -5.01
N ASP A 91 -2.80 -13.85 -4.85
CA ASP A 91 -2.04 -14.41 -5.97
C ASP A 91 -3.02 -14.99 -7.01
N GLY A 92 -2.74 -14.78 -8.30
CA GLY A 92 -3.67 -15.12 -9.36
C GLY A 92 -2.99 -15.25 -10.71
N GLU A 93 -3.65 -14.75 -11.74
CA GLU A 93 -3.05 -14.70 -13.07
C GLU A 93 -1.94 -13.65 -13.11
N ARG A 94 -0.94 -13.91 -13.96
CA ARG A 94 0.17 -12.98 -14.18
C ARG A 94 -0.12 -12.13 -15.41
N TYR A 95 -0.29 -10.85 -15.19
CA TYR A 95 -0.53 -9.87 -16.24
C TYR A 95 0.77 -9.15 -16.58
N ALA A 96 1.10 -9.09 -17.87
CA ALA A 96 2.20 -8.27 -18.36
C ALA A 96 1.79 -6.80 -18.28
N VAL A 97 2.73 -5.95 -17.88
CA VAL A 97 2.54 -4.50 -17.80
C VAL A 97 3.12 -3.86 -19.05
N ASP A 98 2.32 -3.07 -19.75
CA ASP A 98 2.82 -2.21 -20.82
C ASP A 98 3.48 -0.98 -20.20
N LEU A 99 4.81 -1.02 -20.10
CA LEU A 99 5.59 0.02 -19.43
C LEU A 99 5.67 1.28 -20.32
N ARG A 100 5.29 2.42 -19.73
CA ARG A 100 5.33 3.74 -20.38
C ARG A 100 6.58 4.55 -20.05
N GLY A 101 7.49 3.99 -19.26
CA GLY A 101 8.72 4.64 -18.82
C GLY A 101 9.69 3.68 -18.13
N GLU A 102 10.72 4.24 -17.51
CA GLU A 102 11.68 3.47 -16.71
C GLU A 102 11.05 3.05 -15.39
N LEU A 103 11.31 1.80 -14.99
CA LEU A 103 10.93 1.30 -13.69
C LEU A 103 12.00 1.71 -12.66
N PRO A 104 11.64 2.35 -11.52
CA PRO A 104 12.60 2.88 -10.56
C PRO A 104 13.23 1.81 -9.65
N VAL A 105 13.47 0.61 -10.16
CA VAL A 105 14.06 -0.51 -9.41
C VAL A 105 15.02 -1.30 -10.29
N GLU A 106 16.06 -1.86 -9.68
CA GLU A 106 17.02 -2.73 -10.35
C GLU A 106 16.49 -4.18 -10.38
N PRO A 107 16.23 -4.77 -11.56
CA PRO A 107 15.81 -6.17 -11.64
C PRO A 107 16.97 -7.14 -11.40
N PRO A 108 16.72 -8.36 -10.89
CA PRO A 108 15.42 -8.89 -10.48
C PRO A 108 14.93 -8.31 -9.15
N ALA A 109 13.67 -7.85 -9.12
CA ALA A 109 13.08 -7.27 -7.92
C ALA A 109 11.59 -7.60 -7.82
N GLN A 110 11.10 -7.81 -6.60
CA GLN A 110 9.66 -7.75 -6.31
C GLN A 110 9.29 -6.33 -5.90
N VAL A 111 8.15 -5.83 -6.36
CA VAL A 111 7.60 -4.52 -6.01
C VAL A 111 6.15 -4.65 -5.58
N LEU A 112 5.69 -3.73 -4.74
CA LEU A 112 4.28 -3.48 -4.50
C LEU A 112 3.82 -2.42 -5.48
N ALA A 113 2.88 -2.79 -6.33
CA ALA A 113 2.32 -1.92 -7.35
C ALA A 113 0.87 -1.58 -7.01
N THR A 114 0.50 -0.31 -7.08
CA THR A 114 -0.88 0.16 -6.88
C THR A 114 -1.63 0.12 -8.21
N LEU A 115 -2.88 -0.33 -8.16
CA LEU A 115 -3.78 -0.43 -9.31
C LEU A 115 -4.90 0.60 -9.14
N GLU A 116 -5.02 1.50 -10.11
CA GLU A 116 -6.02 2.57 -10.11
C GLU A 116 -6.64 2.71 -11.50
N PHE A 117 -7.82 3.31 -11.58
CA PHE A 117 -8.45 3.64 -12.86
C PHE A 117 -8.03 5.04 -13.30
N ASP A 118 -7.69 5.19 -14.58
CA ASP A 118 -7.56 6.51 -15.17
C ASP A 118 -8.92 7.12 -15.54
N ASP A 119 -8.88 8.31 -16.15
CA ASP A 119 -10.08 9.02 -16.62
C ASP A 119 -10.84 8.27 -17.73
N ALA A 120 -10.18 7.36 -18.45
CA ALA A 120 -10.79 6.50 -19.46
C ALA A 120 -11.41 5.22 -18.87
N GLY A 121 -11.12 4.93 -17.60
CA GLY A 121 -11.55 3.72 -16.91
C GLY A 121 -10.65 2.52 -17.16
N GLU A 122 -9.45 2.73 -17.71
CA GLU A 122 -8.42 1.71 -17.89
C GLU A 122 -7.59 1.55 -16.60
N ILE A 123 -7.05 0.35 -16.39
CA ILE A 123 -6.25 0.05 -15.19
C ILE A 123 -4.82 0.52 -15.40
N THR A 124 -4.44 1.55 -14.65
CA THR A 124 -3.06 2.03 -14.56
C THR A 124 -2.34 1.41 -13.38
N LEU A 125 -1.04 1.24 -13.55
CA LEU A 125 -0.14 0.70 -12.54
C LEU A 125 0.82 1.79 -12.07
N ALA A 126 0.92 1.99 -10.76
CA ALA A 126 1.92 2.87 -10.17
C ALA A 126 2.84 2.13 -9.18
N VAL A 127 4.10 2.54 -9.15
CA VAL A 127 5.12 2.09 -8.19
C VAL A 127 5.67 3.32 -7.49
N ASP A 128 5.65 3.31 -6.16
CA ASP A 128 6.04 4.47 -5.32
C ASP A 128 5.34 5.78 -5.70
N GLY A 129 4.08 5.68 -6.12
CA GLY A 129 3.24 6.82 -6.52
C GLY A 129 3.50 7.35 -7.93
N SER A 130 4.44 6.77 -8.68
CA SER A 130 4.68 7.11 -10.08
C SER A 130 3.98 6.10 -10.99
N VAL A 131 3.16 6.57 -11.92
CA VAL A 131 2.52 5.70 -12.93
C VAL A 131 3.59 5.17 -13.86
N VAL A 132 3.75 3.84 -13.91
CA VAL A 132 4.79 3.15 -14.68
C VAL A 132 4.26 2.50 -15.95
N GLY A 133 2.95 2.23 -16.02
CA GLY A 133 2.37 1.54 -17.15
C GLY A 133 0.89 1.22 -16.97
N GLU A 134 0.39 0.36 -17.85
CA GLU A 134 -1.00 -0.10 -17.87
C GLU A 134 -1.06 -1.62 -17.96
N LEU A 135 -2.18 -2.18 -17.49
CA LEU A 135 -2.49 -3.58 -17.71
C LEU A 135 -3.30 -3.77 -18.99
N ASP A 136 -3.22 -4.97 -19.56
CA ASP A 136 -3.98 -5.29 -20.76
C ASP A 136 -5.49 -5.43 -20.49
N ALA A 137 -6.26 -5.51 -21.57
CA ALA A 137 -7.72 -5.64 -21.48
C ALA A 137 -8.18 -6.92 -20.78
N ALA A 138 -7.37 -7.99 -20.79
CA ALA A 138 -7.69 -9.23 -20.10
C ALA A 138 -7.63 -9.05 -18.58
N ALA A 139 -6.61 -8.34 -18.09
CA ALA A 139 -6.55 -7.90 -16.70
C ALA A 139 -7.73 -6.98 -16.35
N GLY A 140 -8.07 -6.05 -17.27
CA GLY A 140 -9.24 -5.19 -17.18
C GLY A 140 -10.52 -5.97 -16.88
N GLU A 141 -10.83 -6.97 -17.69
CA GLU A 141 -12.04 -7.80 -17.53
C GLU A 141 -12.05 -8.54 -16.19
N ALA A 142 -10.92 -9.13 -15.79
CA ALA A 142 -10.82 -9.95 -14.58
C ALA A 142 -10.85 -9.13 -13.28
N LEU A 143 -10.15 -8.00 -13.25
CA LEU A 143 -9.88 -7.27 -12.02
C LEU A 143 -10.85 -6.12 -11.77
N THR A 144 -11.45 -5.52 -12.81
CA THR A 144 -12.31 -4.34 -12.68
C THR A 144 -13.38 -4.46 -11.60
N PRO A 145 -14.15 -5.56 -11.49
CA PRO A 145 -15.16 -5.68 -10.44
C PRO A 145 -14.57 -5.58 -9.03
N THR A 146 -13.39 -6.16 -8.82
CA THR A 146 -12.69 -6.14 -7.52
C THR A 146 -12.15 -4.74 -7.23
N LEU A 147 -11.49 -4.11 -8.21
CA LEU A 147 -10.92 -2.78 -8.04
C LEU A 147 -11.99 -1.73 -7.73
N ARG A 148 -13.14 -1.76 -8.42
CA ARG A 148 -14.26 -0.85 -8.14
C ARG A 148 -14.80 -1.02 -6.72
N ARG A 149 -14.94 -2.25 -6.23
CA ARG A 149 -15.38 -2.50 -4.84
C ARG A 149 -14.37 -1.99 -3.81
N LEU A 150 -13.08 -2.07 -4.10
CA LEU A 150 -12.03 -1.53 -3.21
C LEU A 150 -12.05 0.01 -3.22
N GLU A 151 -12.16 0.62 -4.41
CA GLU A 151 -12.29 2.07 -4.60
C GLU A 151 -13.52 2.62 -3.85
N GLU A 152 -14.68 1.98 -3.96
CA GLU A 152 -15.91 2.34 -3.23
C GLU A 152 -15.74 2.30 -1.70
N ARG A 153 -14.82 1.47 -1.20
CA ARG A 153 -14.47 1.36 0.22
C ARG A 153 -13.34 2.30 0.63
N GLY A 154 -12.81 3.11 -0.28
CA GLY A 154 -11.67 3.99 -0.05
C GLY A 154 -10.36 3.23 0.18
N LEU A 155 -10.22 2.04 -0.43
CA LEU A 155 -9.04 1.19 -0.34
C LEU A 155 -8.25 1.22 -1.64
N VAL A 156 -6.94 1.41 -1.53
CA VAL A 156 -6.02 1.26 -2.66
C VAL A 156 -5.78 -0.23 -2.92
N ALA A 157 -5.95 -0.68 -4.16
CA ALA A 157 -5.61 -2.05 -4.54
C ALA A 157 -4.11 -2.17 -4.79
N VAL A 158 -3.47 -3.19 -4.20
CA VAL A 158 -2.03 -3.44 -4.33
C VAL A 158 -1.82 -4.84 -4.87
N ALA A 159 -0.98 -5.00 -5.89
CA ALA A 159 -0.52 -6.30 -6.38
C ALA A 159 0.99 -6.47 -6.20
N ARG A 160 1.42 -7.73 -6.23
CA ARG A 160 2.85 -8.07 -6.27
C ARG A 160 3.34 -7.99 -7.72
N GLY A 161 4.23 -7.05 -8.00
CA GLY A 161 4.95 -6.94 -9.26
C GLY A 161 6.30 -7.66 -9.20
N TYR A 162 6.71 -8.22 -10.34
CA TYR A 162 7.98 -8.92 -10.52
C TYR A 162 8.71 -8.31 -11.71
N ALA A 163 9.78 -7.57 -11.41
CA ALA A 163 10.65 -6.97 -12.39
C ALA A 163 11.76 -7.95 -12.79
N THR A 164 11.96 -8.11 -14.09
CA THR A 164 12.99 -9.00 -14.67
C THR A 164 13.75 -8.29 -15.78
N SER A 165 15.05 -8.53 -15.87
CA SER A 165 15.89 -8.04 -16.97
C SER A 165 15.56 -8.80 -18.25
N VAL A 166 15.29 -8.07 -19.33
CA VAL A 166 15.03 -8.62 -20.67
C VAL A 166 15.94 -7.94 -21.69
N GLU A 167 16.04 -8.53 -22.89
CA GLU A 167 16.77 -7.89 -23.98
C GLU A 167 16.11 -6.54 -24.32
N GLY A 168 16.86 -5.46 -24.17
CA GLY A 168 16.37 -4.11 -24.44
C GLY A 168 15.72 -3.37 -23.26
N GLY A 169 15.71 -3.93 -22.04
CA GLY A 169 15.27 -3.18 -20.86
C GLY A 169 14.78 -4.05 -19.69
N VAL A 170 13.72 -3.56 -19.03
CA VAL A 170 13.08 -4.22 -17.89
C VAL A 170 11.67 -4.63 -18.30
N ALA A 171 11.28 -5.86 -17.98
CA ALA A 171 9.90 -6.31 -18.05
C ALA A 171 9.31 -6.35 -16.65
N LEU A 172 8.05 -5.93 -16.53
CA LEU A 172 7.27 -6.02 -15.29
C LEU A 172 6.02 -6.87 -15.54
N ALA A 173 5.80 -7.83 -14.65
CA ALA A 173 4.54 -8.58 -14.59
C ALA A 173 3.96 -8.47 -13.18
N VAL A 174 2.64 -8.33 -13.07
CA VAL A 174 1.95 -8.32 -11.78
C VAL A 174 1.16 -9.61 -11.61
N SER A 175 1.20 -10.18 -10.41
CA SER A 175 0.31 -11.28 -10.03
C SER A 175 -0.85 -10.74 -9.23
N ALA A 176 -2.06 -10.94 -9.75
CA ALA A 176 -3.29 -10.46 -9.12
C ALA A 176 -4.46 -11.39 -9.42
N GLY A 177 -5.21 -11.75 -8.38
CA GLY A 177 -6.49 -12.45 -8.47
C GLY A 177 -7.66 -11.57 -8.01
N PRO A 178 -8.89 -11.88 -8.44
CA PRO A 178 -10.08 -11.22 -7.91
C PRO A 178 -10.31 -11.61 -6.44
N ILE A 179 -10.79 -10.66 -5.64
CA ILE A 179 -11.25 -10.93 -4.28
C ILE A 179 -12.74 -11.28 -4.34
N PRO A 180 -13.18 -12.45 -3.84
CA PRO A 180 -14.60 -12.82 -3.76
C PRO A 180 -15.46 -11.71 -3.11
N ALA A 181 -16.69 -11.52 -3.58
CA ALA A 181 -17.53 -10.41 -3.14
C ALA A 181 -17.94 -10.48 -1.66
N ASP A 182 -17.98 -11.70 -1.12
CA ASP A 182 -18.27 -12.03 0.27
C ASP A 182 -17.04 -11.99 1.18
N GLU A 183 -15.84 -11.89 0.61
CA GLU A 183 -14.60 -11.84 1.37
C GLU A 183 -14.25 -10.40 1.79
N VAL A 184 -13.81 -10.25 3.04
CA VAL A 184 -13.26 -8.98 3.55
C VAL A 184 -11.74 -9.06 3.43
N PRO A 185 -11.11 -8.26 2.57
CA PRO A 185 -9.66 -8.31 2.41
C PRO A 185 -8.96 -7.84 3.68
N ALA A 186 -7.74 -8.31 3.90
CA ALA A 186 -6.86 -7.76 4.92
C ALA A 186 -6.47 -6.32 4.53
N ILE A 187 -6.77 -5.36 5.41
CA ILE A 187 -6.51 -3.93 5.20
C ILE A 187 -5.24 -3.52 5.95
N SER A 188 -4.36 -2.78 5.28
CA SER A 188 -3.13 -2.22 5.86
C SER A 188 -2.86 -0.81 5.31
N PRO A 189 -2.36 0.14 6.11
CA PRO A 189 -2.62 0.20 7.54
C PRO A 189 -4.13 0.25 7.80
N LEU A 190 -4.56 -0.21 8.98
CA LEU A 190 -5.98 -0.06 9.37
C LEU A 190 -6.35 1.42 9.38
N PRO A 191 -7.50 1.80 8.78
CA PRO A 191 -7.95 3.18 8.83
C PRO A 191 -8.15 3.61 10.29
N PRO A 192 -7.86 4.87 10.64
CA PRO A 192 -8.08 5.35 11.99
C PRO A 192 -9.56 5.23 12.34
N ILE A 193 -9.87 4.54 13.43
CA ILE A 193 -11.24 4.48 13.96
C ILE A 193 -11.56 5.88 14.51
N VAL A 194 -12.23 6.71 13.70
CA VAL A 194 -12.84 7.93 14.19
C VAL A 194 -14.04 7.50 15.04
N ARG A 195 -13.81 7.29 16.34
CA ARG A 195 -14.92 7.33 17.29
C ARG A 195 -15.36 8.78 17.32
N GLU A 196 -16.41 9.10 16.56
CA GLU A 196 -17.27 10.23 16.91
C GLU A 196 -17.83 9.93 18.30
N VAL A 197 -17.07 10.29 19.32
CA VAL A 197 -17.63 10.53 20.63
C VAL A 197 -18.50 11.75 20.40
N GLU A 198 -19.79 11.51 20.19
CA GLU A 198 -20.83 12.50 20.34
C GLU A 198 -20.76 12.94 21.80
N ILE A 199 -19.85 13.86 22.10
CA ILE A 199 -19.86 14.62 23.35
C ILE A 199 -21.13 15.45 23.20
N GLN A 200 -22.25 14.89 23.67
CA GLN A 200 -23.43 15.70 23.91
C GLN A 200 -22.93 16.91 24.69
N PRO A 201 -23.08 18.14 24.17
CA PRO A 201 -22.69 19.31 24.92
C PRO A 201 -23.45 19.22 26.22
N ALA A 202 -22.72 19.05 27.33
CA ALA A 202 -23.32 19.06 28.65
C ALA A 202 -24.21 20.31 28.67
N THR A 203 -25.52 20.10 28.77
CA THR A 203 -26.47 21.19 28.88
C THR A 203 -26.09 21.92 30.16
N THR A 204 -25.38 23.05 30.01
CA THR A 204 -24.92 23.91 31.09
C THR A 204 -26.08 24.58 31.83
N SER A 205 -27.31 24.18 31.53
CA SER A 205 -28.57 24.58 32.15
C SER A 205 -28.68 24.25 33.63
N PHE A 206 -27.78 23.45 34.22
CA PHE A 206 -27.85 23.07 35.64
C PHE A 206 -26.99 23.93 36.58
N PHE A 207 -26.07 24.75 36.06
CA PHE A 207 -25.24 25.64 36.90
C PHE A 207 -25.71 27.10 36.92
N ALA A 208 -26.61 27.51 36.02
CA ALA A 208 -27.17 28.86 36.03
C ALA A 208 -28.19 29.10 37.16
N THR A 209 -28.87 28.05 37.64
CA THR A 209 -29.91 28.16 38.67
C THR A 209 -29.33 28.29 40.08
N VAL A 210 -28.15 27.74 40.35
CA VAL A 210 -27.52 27.80 41.68
C VAL A 210 -26.93 29.18 41.95
N ASP A 211 -26.41 29.86 40.93
CA ASP A 211 -25.82 31.21 41.07
C ASP A 211 -26.92 32.29 41.19
N ALA A 212 -28.09 32.07 40.58
CA ALA A 212 -29.24 32.96 40.70
C ALA A 212 -29.87 32.94 42.11
N GLU A 213 -29.90 31.78 42.77
CA GLU A 213 -30.40 31.65 44.15
C GLU A 213 -29.44 32.30 45.17
N ALA A 214 -28.13 32.19 44.94
CA ALA A 214 -27.12 32.88 45.75
C ALA A 214 -27.18 34.41 45.61
N ALA A 215 -27.45 34.92 44.40
CA ALA A 215 -27.60 36.36 44.16
C ALA A 215 -28.89 36.95 44.75
N ALA A 216 -29.99 36.17 44.76
CA ALA A 216 -31.25 36.60 45.38
C ALA A 216 -31.15 36.71 46.90
N LEU A 217 -30.37 35.85 47.56
CA LEU A 217 -30.16 35.90 49.02
C LEU A 217 -29.35 37.13 49.47
N ALA A 218 -28.44 37.64 48.63
CA ALA A 218 -27.63 38.82 48.94
C ALA A 218 -28.41 40.14 48.80
N ALA A 219 -29.49 40.17 48.00
CA ALA A 219 -30.29 41.36 47.77
C ALA A 219 -31.28 41.67 48.91
N ASP A 220 -31.57 40.71 49.80
CA ASP A 220 -32.57 40.85 50.88
C ASP A 220 -31.98 41.40 52.20
N THR A 221 -30.72 41.86 52.18
CA THR A 221 -30.01 42.35 53.39
C THR A 221 -29.85 43.87 53.47
N GLU A 222 -30.49 44.66 52.60
CA GLU A 222 -30.38 46.14 52.66
C GLU A 222 -31.75 46.86 52.67
N GLU A 223 -32.34 46.98 53.87
CA GLU A 223 -33.27 48.03 54.31
C GLU A 223 -32.93 48.26 55.81
N ARG A 224 -32.69 49.45 56.38
CA ARG A 224 -33.18 50.82 56.15
C ARG A 224 -32.24 51.86 56.77
N PRO A 225 -32.36 53.14 56.38
CA PRO A 225 -31.66 54.28 56.96
C PRO A 225 -32.38 54.82 58.20
N ASP A 226 -31.64 55.40 59.13
CA ASP A 226 -32.15 56.39 60.09
C ASP A 226 -31.11 57.47 60.36
N GLU A 227 -31.65 58.62 60.72
CA GLU A 227 -31.24 59.98 60.41
C GLU A 227 -30.63 60.70 61.64
N GLU A 228 -29.78 61.71 61.39
CA GLU A 228 -29.49 62.88 62.25
C GLU A 228 -28.80 62.67 63.63
N THR A 229 -27.95 63.55 64.19
CA THR A 229 -27.75 65.00 64.03
C THR A 229 -26.40 65.44 64.65
N ARG A 230 -25.95 66.65 64.26
CA ARG A 230 -25.02 67.62 64.91
C ARG A 230 -23.54 67.67 64.47
N ALA A 231 -23.30 68.62 63.56
CA ALA A 231 -22.10 69.46 63.45
C ALA A 231 -22.08 70.55 64.58
N PRO A 232 -21.06 71.44 64.73
CA PRO A 232 -19.89 71.69 63.85
C PRO A 232 -18.54 71.93 64.55
N GLY A 233 -17.42 71.91 63.80
CA GLY A 233 -16.18 72.55 64.26
C GLY A 233 -14.86 72.20 63.55
N ARG A 234 -14.62 72.82 62.38
CA ARG A 234 -13.31 73.16 61.78
C ARG A 234 -12.22 72.08 61.66
N GLY A 235 -11.88 71.73 60.41
CA GLY A 235 -10.47 71.54 60.04
C GLY A 235 -10.17 70.60 58.86
N ARG A 236 -10.06 71.20 57.66
CA ARG A 236 -9.26 70.77 56.49
C ARG A 236 -9.82 69.68 55.55
N GLY A 237 -10.20 70.17 54.35
CA GLY A 237 -9.94 69.60 53.00
C GLY A 237 -10.65 68.29 52.66
N ALA A 238 -11.82 68.31 52.00
CA ALA A 238 -12.02 68.51 50.55
C ALA A 238 -11.19 67.56 49.68
N LEU A 239 -11.71 66.75 48.76
CA LEU A 239 -13.04 66.38 48.26
C LEU A 239 -12.81 64.99 47.63
N ILE A 240 -13.54 63.97 48.08
CA ILE A 240 -14.67 63.37 47.35
C ILE A 240 -14.32 62.86 45.95
N ALA A 241 -14.19 61.53 45.93
CA ALA A 241 -14.90 60.58 45.10
C ALA A 241 -14.75 60.62 43.58
N GLY A 242 -14.73 59.40 43.06
CA GLY A 242 -15.70 59.05 42.04
C GLY A 242 -15.09 58.22 40.95
N ALA A 243 -15.71 57.05 40.76
CA ALA A 243 -15.85 56.38 39.49
C ALA A 243 -14.54 55.83 38.89
N ALA A 244 -14.54 54.88 37.98
CA ALA A 244 -15.48 53.85 37.58
C ALA A 244 -14.67 53.02 36.58
N ALA A 245 -15.01 51.73 36.51
CA ALA A 245 -15.06 50.96 35.28
C ALA A 245 -13.75 50.64 34.52
N VAL A 246 -13.92 49.61 33.68
CA VAL A 246 -13.14 49.23 32.50
C VAL A 246 -11.87 48.45 32.86
N ALA A 247 -11.96 47.13 32.92
CA ALA A 247 -11.90 46.20 31.80
C ALA A 247 -10.52 46.09 31.14
N ALA A 248 -10.04 44.83 31.19
CA ALA A 248 -9.29 44.13 30.19
C ALA A 248 -7.81 44.47 29.93
N LEU A 249 -7.10 43.36 29.71
CA LEU A 249 -5.98 43.14 28.81
C LEU A 249 -4.55 43.30 29.36
N VAL A 250 -3.92 42.11 29.46
CA VAL A 250 -2.74 41.71 28.69
C VAL A 250 -1.34 41.73 29.34
N LEU A 251 -0.73 40.54 29.23
CA LEU A 251 0.69 40.15 29.12
C LEU A 251 1.72 40.80 30.05
N ALA A 252 2.44 39.94 30.78
CA ALA A 252 3.88 39.67 30.61
C ALA A 252 4.47 39.09 31.90
N GLY A 253 5.42 38.15 31.78
CA GLY A 253 6.19 37.67 32.93
C GLY A 253 6.47 36.17 32.87
N VAL A 254 7.26 35.68 31.91
CA VAL A 254 8.71 35.49 32.03
C VAL A 254 9.08 34.18 32.73
N GLY A 255 9.90 33.37 32.05
CA GLY A 255 10.61 32.22 32.62
C GLY A 255 10.51 30.94 31.77
N THR A 256 10.89 30.90 30.49
CA THR A 256 12.27 30.61 29.99
C THR A 256 12.98 29.54 30.83
N ALA A 257 13.17 28.31 30.35
CA ALA A 257 14.13 27.87 29.32
C ALA A 257 15.27 27.10 29.98
N VAL A 258 15.54 25.87 29.54
CA VAL A 258 16.84 25.37 29.03
C VAL A 258 16.48 24.18 28.12
N MET A 259 16.54 24.28 26.78
CA MET A 259 17.73 24.06 25.91
C MET A 259 18.32 22.63 26.09
N SER A 260 18.72 21.88 25.08
CA SER A 260 19.11 22.16 23.69
C SER A 260 19.54 20.79 23.11
N SER A 261 19.00 20.30 21.99
CA SER A 261 19.54 20.46 20.62
C SER A 261 20.17 19.15 20.09
N PRO A 262 20.38 18.97 18.76
CA PRO A 262 19.57 19.49 17.64
C PRO A 262 19.45 18.55 16.41
N SER A 263 18.50 18.90 15.52
CA SER A 263 18.51 18.94 14.03
C SER A 263 18.98 17.71 13.21
N GLY A 264 18.34 17.35 12.09
CA GLY A 264 17.78 18.24 11.08
C GLY A 264 16.49 17.76 10.41
N ILE A 265 15.65 18.77 10.16
CA ILE A 265 14.39 18.81 9.40
C ILE A 265 14.73 19.41 8.03
N GLU A 266 14.05 18.96 6.97
CA GLU A 266 13.39 19.89 6.04
C GLU A 266 12.16 19.23 5.42
N ARG A 267 11.00 19.74 5.87
CA ARG A 267 9.65 19.55 5.37
C ARG A 267 9.20 20.96 4.98
N ASP A 268 8.88 21.14 3.71
CA ASP A 268 8.02 22.21 3.19
C ASP A 268 6.86 21.49 2.48
N SER A 269 5.62 21.94 2.41
CA SER A 269 4.83 22.96 3.10
C SER A 269 3.41 22.73 2.55
N THR A 270 2.38 22.70 3.38
CA THR A 270 0.97 22.62 2.92
C THR A 270 0.25 23.93 3.12
N SER A 271 -0.55 24.27 2.11
CA SER A 271 -1.81 25.04 2.12
C SER A 271 -1.76 26.54 1.84
N ALA A 272 -2.36 26.93 0.70
CA ALA A 272 -3.43 27.92 0.67
C ALA A 272 -4.19 27.88 -0.68
N TYR A 273 -5.50 27.64 -0.62
CA TYR A 273 -6.47 28.02 -1.66
C TYR A 273 -6.80 29.51 -1.52
N GLN A 274 -6.76 30.28 -2.62
CA GLN A 274 -7.72 31.33 -2.99
C GLN A 274 -7.46 31.90 -4.40
N GLN A 275 -8.40 31.61 -5.32
CA GLN A 275 -9.16 32.52 -6.21
C GLN A 275 -8.45 33.52 -7.18
N THR A 276 -8.58 33.19 -8.48
CA THR A 276 -8.92 34.01 -9.68
C THR A 276 -8.52 35.49 -9.81
N THR A 277 -7.82 35.84 -10.91
CA THR A 277 -8.25 36.74 -12.04
C THR A 277 -7.09 37.57 -12.65
N GLU A 278 -6.97 37.48 -13.99
CA GLU A 278 -6.46 38.42 -15.01
C GLU A 278 -4.99 38.91 -15.15
N ILE A 279 -4.47 38.62 -16.36
CA ILE A 279 -3.82 39.51 -17.36
C ILE A 279 -2.55 40.28 -16.96
N SER A 280 -1.41 39.87 -17.53
CA SER A 280 -0.62 40.67 -18.50
C SER A 280 0.72 40.00 -18.83
N GLN A 281 0.92 39.66 -20.11
CA GLN A 281 2.25 39.62 -20.74
C GLN A 281 2.77 41.07 -20.91
N PRO A 282 4.10 41.30 -21.06
CA PRO A 282 4.70 41.21 -22.40
C PRO A 282 6.13 40.63 -22.44
N GLN A 283 6.43 39.98 -23.59
CA GLN A 283 7.60 40.08 -24.50
C GLN A 283 8.99 40.39 -23.88
N THR A 284 10.15 39.87 -24.33
CA THR A 284 10.63 39.60 -25.70
C THR A 284 11.98 38.84 -25.63
N GLN A 285 12.23 38.01 -26.65
CA GLN A 285 13.45 37.30 -27.10
C GLN A 285 14.70 38.21 -27.38
N PRO A 286 15.79 37.76 -28.07
CA PRO A 286 16.66 36.55 -28.01
C PRO A 286 18.18 36.90 -28.16
N SER A 287 19.06 35.88 -28.24
CA SER A 287 20.34 35.79 -29.04
C SER A 287 21.47 35.12 -28.22
N SER A 288 22.48 34.42 -28.73
CA SER A 288 22.81 33.75 -30.01
C SER A 288 24.17 33.05 -29.79
N ALA A 289 24.31 31.85 -30.34
CA ALA A 289 25.45 31.28 -31.08
C ALA A 289 26.94 31.66 -30.78
N THR A 290 27.72 30.61 -30.48
CA THR A 290 28.83 30.06 -31.31
C THR A 290 30.22 30.74 -31.40
N GLU A 291 31.23 29.87 -31.20
CA GLU A 291 32.56 29.75 -31.86
C GLU A 291 33.84 30.42 -31.34
N SER A 292 34.86 29.55 -31.34
CA SER A 292 36.22 29.71 -31.90
C SER A 292 37.42 29.97 -30.98
N ALA A 293 38.23 28.90 -30.91
CA ALA A 293 39.64 28.80 -31.35
C ALA A 293 40.78 29.35 -30.46
N ALA A 294 41.65 28.40 -30.06
CA ALA A 294 43.12 28.30 -30.25
C ALA A 294 44.03 29.50 -29.83
N SER A 295 45.22 29.35 -29.24
CA SER A 295 46.27 28.34 -29.45
C SER A 295 47.49 28.56 -28.51
N THR A 296 48.41 27.56 -28.48
CA THR A 296 49.90 27.62 -28.31
C THR A 296 50.51 27.92 -26.90
N THR A 297 51.58 27.28 -26.38
CA THR A 297 52.64 26.41 -26.96
C THR A 297 53.67 25.87 -25.92
N GLU A 298 54.26 24.68 -26.23
CA GLU A 298 55.58 24.05 -25.88
C GLU A 298 55.98 23.75 -24.40
N THR A 299 56.71 22.67 -24.05
CA THR A 299 57.92 22.09 -24.67
C THR A 299 58.12 20.59 -24.33
N SER A 300 58.64 19.81 -25.29
CA SER A 300 59.20 18.44 -25.19
C SER A 300 60.75 18.52 -25.26
N PRO A 301 61.53 17.52 -24.78
CA PRO A 301 62.05 16.53 -25.74
C PRO A 301 62.20 15.07 -25.23
N GLU A 302 62.10 14.17 -26.22
CA GLU A 302 62.44 12.73 -26.38
C GLU A 302 63.99 12.48 -26.34
N PRO A 303 64.59 11.28 -26.65
CA PRO A 303 64.07 9.91 -26.91
C PRO A 303 64.91 8.66 -26.45
N SER A 304 64.26 7.47 -26.54
CA SER A 304 64.77 6.13 -27.02
C SER A 304 65.86 5.32 -26.25
N PRO A 305 66.14 4.04 -26.61
CA PRO A 305 65.25 2.85 -26.78
C PRO A 305 65.90 1.55 -26.19
N ALA A 306 65.19 0.41 -26.14
CA ALA A 306 65.79 -0.94 -26.26
C ALA A 306 64.73 -2.07 -26.25
N GLU A 307 64.61 -2.78 -27.37
CA GLU A 307 64.30 -4.22 -27.42
C GLU A 307 65.62 -5.01 -27.20
N PRO A 308 65.57 -6.33 -26.89
CA PRO A 308 65.69 -7.28 -27.99
C PRO A 308 64.90 -8.60 -27.85
N GLU A 309 64.93 -9.28 -29.00
CA GLU A 309 64.29 -10.49 -29.48
C GLU A 309 64.65 -11.79 -28.73
N PHE A 310 63.73 -12.78 -28.75
CA PHE A 310 64.06 -14.19 -28.93
C PHE A 310 62.89 -14.93 -29.61
N SER A 311 63.09 -15.28 -30.89
CA SER A 311 62.42 -16.40 -31.56
C SER A 311 63.06 -17.72 -31.13
N THR A 312 62.32 -18.85 -31.14
CA THR A 312 62.65 -20.10 -31.86
C THR A 312 61.63 -21.23 -31.56
N GLU A 313 61.03 -21.74 -32.65
CA GLU A 313 60.50 -23.09 -32.97
C GLU A 313 59.19 -23.71 -32.40
N LEU A 314 58.32 -23.98 -33.39
CA LEU A 314 57.31 -25.04 -33.57
C LEU A 314 57.88 -26.46 -33.28
N PRO A 315 57.05 -27.49 -32.95
CA PRO A 315 56.28 -28.16 -34.01
C PRO A 315 54.90 -28.72 -33.59
N ALA A 316 54.19 -29.17 -34.64
CA ALA A 316 53.10 -30.15 -34.69
C ALA A 316 51.65 -29.65 -34.47
N GLN A 317 51.02 -29.35 -35.60
CA GLN A 317 49.57 -29.30 -35.78
C GLN A 317 48.92 -30.65 -35.43
N ALA A 318 47.83 -30.58 -34.65
CA ALA A 318 46.78 -31.58 -34.60
C ALA A 318 45.54 -31.05 -35.35
N PRO A 319 44.73 -31.92 -35.98
CA PRO A 319 43.88 -31.55 -37.10
C PRO A 319 42.66 -30.71 -36.69
N VAL A 320 42.47 -29.62 -37.44
CA VAL A 320 41.25 -28.82 -37.47
C VAL A 320 40.11 -29.69 -38.03
N PRO A 321 38.92 -29.75 -37.40
CA PRO A 321 37.76 -30.40 -38.00
C PRO A 321 37.37 -29.67 -39.30
N PRO A 322 37.06 -30.38 -40.39
CA PRO A 322 36.81 -29.75 -41.68
C PRO A 322 35.58 -28.85 -41.62
N ALA A 323 35.75 -27.62 -42.10
CA ALA A 323 34.66 -26.74 -42.47
C ALA A 323 33.70 -27.48 -43.44
N PRO A 324 32.38 -27.34 -43.28
CA PRO A 324 31.43 -27.91 -44.21
C PRO A 324 31.66 -27.28 -45.59
N VAL A 325 32.05 -28.14 -46.53
CA VAL A 325 32.22 -27.83 -47.93
C VAL A 325 30.91 -27.29 -48.47
N GLN A 326 30.95 -26.08 -49.03
CA GLN A 326 29.83 -25.50 -49.78
C GLN A 326 29.50 -26.43 -50.95
N ALA A 327 28.32 -27.05 -50.89
CA ALA A 327 27.74 -27.73 -52.02
C ALA A 327 27.30 -26.69 -53.09
N PRO A 328 27.44 -27.00 -54.39
CA PRO A 328 27.01 -26.11 -55.45
C PRO A 328 25.51 -25.82 -55.36
N ALA A 329 25.16 -24.55 -55.52
CA ALA A 329 23.80 -24.04 -55.52
C ALA A 329 22.90 -24.84 -56.47
N GLN A 330 21.91 -25.52 -55.89
CA GLN A 330 20.78 -26.03 -56.65
C GLN A 330 19.96 -24.82 -57.14
N PRO A 331 19.48 -24.81 -58.39
CA PRO A 331 18.58 -23.76 -58.86
C PRO A 331 17.32 -23.78 -58.00
N ALA A 332 17.00 -22.63 -57.42
CA ALA A 332 15.78 -22.40 -56.67
C ALA A 332 14.57 -22.81 -57.53
N GLN A 333 13.90 -23.89 -57.16
CA GLN A 333 12.54 -24.13 -57.60
C GLN A 333 11.67 -23.02 -56.98
N GLN A 334 11.30 -22.05 -57.80
CA GLN A 334 10.22 -21.12 -57.51
C GLN A 334 8.98 -21.94 -57.17
N ALA A 335 8.53 -21.86 -55.92
CA ALA A 335 7.18 -22.26 -55.58
C ALA A 335 6.22 -21.39 -56.43
N PRO A 336 5.25 -22.00 -57.13
CA PRO A 336 4.26 -21.24 -57.89
C PRO A 336 3.43 -20.38 -56.93
N ALA A 337 3.18 -19.14 -57.35
CA ALA A 337 2.29 -18.21 -56.68
C ALA A 337 0.93 -18.88 -56.40
N PRO A 338 0.32 -18.69 -55.22
CA PRO A 338 -1.02 -19.20 -54.96
C PRO A 338 -2.01 -18.52 -55.93
N ALA A 339 -2.71 -19.34 -56.69
CA ALA A 339 -3.78 -18.93 -57.59
C ALA A 339 -4.93 -18.27 -56.79
N PRO A 340 -5.65 -17.29 -57.37
CA PRO A 340 -6.86 -16.76 -56.76
C PRO A 340 -7.91 -17.87 -56.66
N VAL A 341 -8.20 -18.29 -55.42
CA VAL A 341 -9.30 -19.21 -55.13
C VAL A 341 -10.63 -18.54 -55.47
N GLN A 342 -11.27 -19.06 -56.52
CA GLN A 342 -12.67 -18.77 -56.85
C GLN A 342 -13.56 -19.23 -55.69
N ARG A 343 -14.32 -18.30 -55.10
CA ARG A 343 -15.39 -18.61 -54.16
C ARG A 343 -16.46 -19.44 -54.88
N ALA A 344 -16.57 -20.72 -54.50
CA ALA A 344 -17.73 -21.53 -54.83
C ALA A 344 -18.99 -20.97 -54.13
N PRO A 345 -20.18 -21.00 -54.79
CA PRO A 345 -21.43 -20.58 -54.17
C PRO A 345 -21.77 -21.51 -53.01
N ALA A 346 -22.10 -20.91 -51.86
CA ALA A 346 -22.54 -21.60 -50.66
C ALA A 346 -23.75 -22.49 -50.95
N GLN A 347 -23.58 -23.81 -50.83
CA GLN A 347 -24.70 -24.74 -50.71
C GLN A 347 -25.41 -24.46 -49.38
N ARG A 348 -26.63 -23.92 -49.46
CA ARG A 348 -27.55 -23.86 -48.33
C ARG A 348 -27.87 -25.30 -47.87
N ALA A 349 -27.40 -25.65 -46.67
CA ALA A 349 -27.91 -26.82 -45.96
C ALA A 349 -29.42 -26.63 -45.65
N PRO A 350 -30.24 -27.68 -45.79
CA PRO A 350 -31.65 -27.61 -45.44
C PRO A 350 -31.84 -27.36 -43.94
N ALA A 351 -32.80 -26.49 -43.63
CA ALA A 351 -33.18 -26.12 -42.27
C ALA A 351 -33.58 -27.35 -41.45
N GLN A 352 -32.91 -27.56 -40.30
CA GLN A 352 -33.33 -28.58 -39.34
C GLN A 352 -34.70 -28.21 -38.75
N ALA A 353 -35.60 -29.18 -38.73
CA ALA A 353 -36.91 -29.06 -38.14
C ALA A 353 -36.80 -28.84 -36.61
N PRO A 354 -37.64 -27.99 -36.02
CA PRO A 354 -37.60 -27.70 -34.58
C PRO A 354 -37.94 -28.95 -33.76
N ALA A 355 -37.06 -29.28 -32.82
CA ALA A 355 -37.27 -30.37 -31.87
C ALA A 355 -38.46 -30.06 -30.94
N PRO A 356 -39.28 -31.06 -30.57
CA PRO A 356 -40.43 -30.88 -29.68
C PRO A 356 -39.99 -30.41 -28.29
N ALA A 357 -40.69 -29.39 -27.78
CA ALA A 357 -40.47 -28.82 -26.46
C ALA A 357 -40.66 -29.87 -25.35
N ARG A 358 -39.68 -29.98 -24.45
CA ARG A 358 -39.81 -30.79 -23.24
C ARG A 358 -40.90 -30.22 -22.33
N PRO A 359 -41.74 -31.06 -21.69
CA PRO A 359 -42.69 -30.61 -20.68
C PRO A 359 -41.99 -29.89 -19.52
N ALA A 360 -42.55 -28.77 -19.08
CA ALA A 360 -42.05 -28.02 -17.95
C ALA A 360 -42.14 -28.86 -16.66
N PRO A 361 -41.07 -28.92 -15.83
CA PRO A 361 -41.12 -29.61 -14.56
C PRO A 361 -42.12 -28.93 -13.61
N ALA A 362 -42.89 -29.75 -12.89
CA ALA A 362 -43.88 -29.29 -11.93
C ALA A 362 -43.21 -28.47 -10.80
N PRO A 363 -43.83 -27.36 -10.34
CA PRO A 363 -43.27 -26.52 -9.29
C PRO A 363 -43.14 -27.30 -7.97
N ALA A 364 -41.95 -27.19 -7.36
CA ALA A 364 -41.66 -27.80 -6.07
C ALA A 364 -42.57 -27.23 -4.97
N PRO A 365 -43.03 -28.06 -4.01
CA PRO A 365 -43.86 -27.60 -2.90
C PRO A 365 -43.15 -26.54 -2.05
N ALA A 366 -43.89 -25.50 -1.68
CA ALA A 366 -43.38 -24.36 -0.92
C ALA A 366 -42.81 -24.82 0.45
N PRO A 367 -41.62 -24.34 0.86
CA PRO A 367 -41.05 -24.63 2.17
C PRO A 367 -41.99 -24.19 3.29
N ALA A 368 -42.13 -25.04 4.32
CA ALA A 368 -42.89 -24.69 5.51
C ALA A 368 -42.28 -23.46 6.20
N PRO A 369 -43.10 -22.53 6.72
CA PRO A 369 -42.60 -21.32 7.38
C PRO A 369 -41.77 -21.67 8.61
N ALA A 370 -40.58 -21.05 8.70
CA ALA A 370 -39.65 -21.26 9.79
C ALA A 370 -40.26 -20.83 11.14
N PRO A 371 -39.95 -21.53 12.25
CA PRO A 371 -40.38 -21.14 13.60
C PRO A 371 -39.94 -19.71 13.93
N ALA A 372 -40.82 -18.95 14.60
CA ALA A 372 -40.52 -17.60 15.04
C ALA A 372 -39.30 -17.60 15.99
N PRO A 373 -38.34 -16.66 15.81
CA PRO A 373 -37.17 -16.54 16.69
C PRO A 373 -37.59 -16.35 18.15
N ALA A 374 -36.92 -17.06 19.06
CA ALA A 374 -37.10 -16.85 20.49
C ALA A 374 -36.71 -15.40 20.87
N PRO A 375 -37.41 -14.76 21.82
CA PRO A 375 -37.07 -13.41 22.27
C PRO A 375 -35.65 -13.38 22.83
N ALA A 376 -34.85 -12.40 22.37
CA ALA A 376 -33.49 -12.21 22.84
C ALA A 376 -33.47 -11.84 24.33
N PRO A 377 -32.51 -12.35 25.11
CA PRO A 377 -32.34 -11.96 26.50
C PRO A 377 -32.03 -10.45 26.60
N GLU A 378 -32.69 -9.77 27.53
CA GLU A 378 -32.48 -8.34 27.78
C GLU A 378 -31.04 -8.09 28.24
N GLU A 379 -30.26 -7.36 27.44
CA GLU A 379 -28.91 -6.92 27.77
C GLU A 379 -28.94 -5.89 28.91
N GLN A 380 -28.76 -6.36 30.14
CA GLN A 380 -28.55 -5.45 31.27
C GLN A 380 -27.13 -4.89 31.21
N ALA A 381 -27.00 -3.59 30.91
CA ALA A 381 -25.72 -2.90 30.96
C ALA A 381 -25.17 -2.90 32.39
N TYR A 382 -23.95 -3.42 32.56
CA TYR A 382 -23.24 -3.46 33.83
C TYR A 382 -22.56 -2.11 34.10
N GLU A 383 -22.71 -1.57 35.30
CA GLU A 383 -22.07 -0.31 35.71
C GLU A 383 -21.00 -0.57 36.77
N TYR A 384 -19.77 -0.15 36.50
CA TYR A 384 -18.60 -0.32 37.36
C TYR A 384 -18.07 1.04 37.81
N SER A 385 -17.60 1.13 39.06
CA SER A 385 -16.91 2.33 39.56
C SER A 385 -15.42 2.02 39.74
N ILE A 386 -14.56 2.58 38.88
CA ILE A 386 -13.10 2.37 38.93
C ILE A 386 -12.44 3.73 39.15
N GLY A 387 -11.76 3.91 40.28
CA GLY A 387 -11.03 5.16 40.58
C GLY A 387 -11.90 6.43 40.60
N GLY A 388 -13.18 6.31 40.94
CA GLY A 388 -14.13 7.44 40.93
C GLY A 388 -14.86 7.66 39.60
N PHE A 389 -14.52 6.90 38.54
CA PHE A 389 -15.21 6.95 37.26
C PHE A 389 -16.27 5.85 37.15
N LYS A 390 -17.45 6.20 36.64
CA LYS A 390 -18.53 5.25 36.32
C LYS A 390 -18.38 4.77 34.87
N VAL A 391 -18.16 3.49 34.68
CA VAL A 391 -18.03 2.83 33.37
C VAL A 391 -19.22 1.93 33.15
N ARG A 392 -19.95 2.12 32.04
CA ARG A 392 -21.02 1.22 31.60
C ARG A 392 -20.47 0.28 30.53
N SER A 393 -20.66 -1.02 30.72
CA SER A 393 -20.27 -2.05 29.75
C SER A 393 -21.43 -3.01 29.51
N ASN A 394 -21.58 -3.44 28.27
CA ASN A 394 -22.48 -4.52 27.88
C ASN A 394 -21.94 -5.91 28.26
N THR A 395 -20.69 -6.00 28.73
CA THR A 395 -20.05 -7.26 29.12
C THR A 395 -19.54 -7.18 30.57
N ARG A 396 -19.52 -8.34 31.25
CA ARG A 396 -18.98 -8.44 32.59
C ARG A 396 -17.46 -8.27 32.60
N LEU A 397 -16.96 -7.20 33.23
CA LEU A 397 -15.51 -6.94 33.35
C LEU A 397 -14.85 -7.78 34.47
N ASP A 398 -15.65 -8.42 35.32
CA ASP A 398 -15.20 -9.26 36.44
C ASP A 398 -14.99 -10.73 36.05
N GLN A 399 -15.25 -11.11 34.80
CA GLN A 399 -14.99 -12.46 34.29
C GLN A 399 -13.72 -12.49 33.43
N PRO A 400 -12.93 -13.58 33.51
CA PRO A 400 -11.82 -13.79 32.58
C PRO A 400 -12.35 -13.80 31.14
N LEU A 401 -11.67 -13.08 30.24
CA LEU A 401 -12.07 -12.92 28.83
C LEU A 401 -12.17 -14.25 28.06
N TYR A 402 -11.64 -15.33 28.61
CA TYR A 402 -11.66 -16.68 28.06
C TYR A 402 -11.88 -17.68 29.19
N GLU A 403 -12.94 -18.48 29.10
CA GLU A 403 -12.96 -19.79 29.78
C GLU A 403 -12.06 -20.71 28.96
N VAL A 404 -10.93 -21.10 29.54
CA VAL A 404 -10.15 -22.22 29.00
C VAL A 404 -10.95 -23.48 29.29
N ALA A 405 -11.64 -24.02 28.29
CA ALA A 405 -12.19 -25.35 28.37
C ALA A 405 -11.01 -26.33 28.44
N GLU A 406 -10.77 -26.91 29.62
CA GLU A 406 -9.88 -28.08 29.73
C GLU A 406 -10.55 -29.28 29.02
N PRO A 407 -9.76 -30.15 28.36
CA PRO A 407 -10.24 -31.18 27.44
C PRO A 407 -11.05 -32.31 28.08
#